data_AF-A0A1M6KSN8-F1
#
_entry.id   AF-A0A1M6KSN8-F1
#
_cell.length_a   1.000
_cell.length_b   1.000
_cell.length_c   1.000
_cell.angle_alpha   90.00
_cell.angle_beta   90.00
_cell.angle_gamma   90.00
#
_symmetry.space_group_name_H-M   'P 1'
#
loop_
_entity.id
_entity.type
_entity.pdbx_description
1 polymer ?
#
loop_
_entity_poly.entity_id
_entity_poly.type
_entity_poly.pdbx_seq_one_letter_code
_entity_poly.pdbx_strand_id
1 'polypeptide(L)' 'MVTYGNREYQDALLELHDIAAEQGFIPVAGGAFVAEHSYSLPSRPIAHGRPDANDIAAAKDFGAQIKK' A
#
# COMPACT_ATOMS: atom_id res chain seq x y z
N MET A 1 5.90 -2.08 -3.10
CA MET A 1 4.79 -1.71 -2.19
C MET A 1 4.18 -0.41 -2.70
N VAL A 2 2.89 -0.23 -2.53
CA VAL A 2 2.20 1.02 -2.85
C VAL A 2 1.20 1.37 -1.75
N THR A 3 0.85 2.65 -1.65
CA THR A 3 -0.10 3.16 -0.65
C THR A 3 -1.30 3.80 -1.31
N TYR A 4 -2.47 3.74 -0.68
CA TYR A 4 -3.70 4.33 -1.22
C TYR A 4 -4.54 5.04 -0.16
N GLY A 5 -5.20 6.13 -0.55
CA GLY A 5 -5.99 7.00 0.32
C GLY A 5 -7.36 6.44 0.74
N ASN A 6 -7.60 5.13 0.63
CA ASN A 6 -8.90 4.49 0.92
C ASN A 6 -10.12 4.95 0.08
N ARG A 7 -9.91 5.66 -1.03
CA ARG A 7 -10.96 5.88 -2.04
C ARG A 7 -11.04 4.68 -2.99
N GLU A 8 -9.89 4.34 -3.57
CA GLU A 8 -9.73 3.25 -4.52
C GLU A 8 -8.23 2.98 -4.68
N TYR A 9 -7.86 1.72 -4.85
CA TYR A 9 -6.47 1.33 -5.06
C TYR A 9 -6.20 0.92 -6.52
N GLN A 10 -7.23 0.41 -7.21
CA GLN A 10 -7.18 0.00 -8.61
C GLN A 10 -5.98 -0.91 -8.90
N ASP A 11 -5.32 -0.67 -10.03
CA ASP A 11 -4.28 -1.54 -10.57
C ASP A 11 -2.87 -1.06 -10.21
N ALA A 12 -2.73 -0.14 -9.26
CA ALA A 12 -1.42 0.43 -8.90
C ALA A 12 -0.40 -0.62 -8.42
N LEU A 13 -0.85 -1.77 -7.88
CA LEU A 13 0.07 -2.89 -7.60
C LEU A 13 0.59 -3.53 -8.88
N LEU A 14 -0.32 -3.73 -9.82
CA LEU A 14 -0.09 -4.44 -11.07
C LEU A 14 0.82 -3.59 -11.95
N GLU A 15 0.54 -2.29 -12.07
CA GLU A 15 1.42 -1.35 -12.77
C GLU A 15 2.82 -1.31 -12.16
N LEU A 16 2.95 -1.27 -10.83
CA LEU A 16 4.27 -1.31 -10.19
C LEU A 16 4.99 -2.64 -10.44
N HIS A 17 4.27 -3.76 -10.40
CA HIS A 17 4.81 -5.08 -10.72
C HIS A 17 5.35 -5.10 -12.15
N ASP A 18 4.55 -4.66 -13.12
CA ASP A 18 4.88 -4.70 -14.54
C ASP A 18 6.08 -3.81 -14.84
N ILE A 19 6.09 -2.57 -14.32
CA ILE A 19 7.24 -1.67 -14.43
C ILE A 19 8.50 -2.33 -13.84
N ALA A 20 8.42 -2.94 -12.66
CA ALA A 20 9.57 -3.59 -12.05
C ALA A 20 10.08 -4.78 -12.89
N ALA A 21 9.17 -5.61 -13.40
CA ALA A 21 9.52 -6.74 -14.27
C ALA A 21 10.15 -6.27 -15.60
N GLU A 22 9.61 -5.22 -16.22
CA GLU A 22 10.15 -4.62 -17.44
C GLU A 22 11.56 -4.04 -17.25
N GLN A 23 11.89 -3.55 -16.06
CA GLN A 23 13.23 -3.08 -15.71
C GLN A 23 14.21 -4.22 -15.37
N GLY A 24 13.80 -5.48 -15.53
CA GLY A 24 14.64 -6.65 -15.28
C GLY A 24 14.72 -7.07 -13.81
N PHE A 25 13.88 -6.52 -12.94
CA PHE A 25 13.73 -7.06 -11.57
C PHE A 25 12.88 -8.34 -11.60
N ILE A 26 13.02 -9.14 -10.53
CA ILE A 26 12.14 -10.27 -10.25
C ILE A 26 11.29 -9.89 -9.04
N PRO A 27 10.05 -9.38 -9.21
CA PRO A 27 9.18 -9.08 -8.09
C PRO A 27 8.88 -10.35 -7.29
N VAL A 28 9.28 -10.39 -6.02
CA VAL A 28 9.10 -11.57 -5.14
C VAL A 28 7.84 -11.48 -4.28
N ALA A 29 7.31 -10.27 -4.08
CA ALA A 29 6.08 -10.00 -3.35
C ALA A 29 5.59 -8.56 -3.64
N GLY A 30 4.30 -8.33 -3.45
CA GLY A 30 3.67 -7.01 -3.60
C GLY A 30 2.57 -6.81 -2.57
N GLY A 31 2.42 -5.59 -2.06
CA GLY A 31 1.42 -5.25 -1.06
C GLY A 31 0.89 -3.83 -1.23
N ALA A 32 -0.39 -3.68 -0.91
CA ALA A 32 -1.15 -2.43 -0.92
C ALA A 32 -1.51 -2.06 0.51
N PHE A 33 -1.15 -0.85 0.95
CA PHE A 33 -1.40 -0.42 2.32
C PHE A 33 -2.16 0.90 2.34
N VAL A 34 -3.18 0.97 3.18
CA VAL A 34 -3.98 2.18 3.32
C VAL A 34 -3.16 3.28 4.00
N ALA A 35 -3.30 4.50 3.51
CA ALA A 35 -2.77 5.70 4.10
C ALA A 35 -3.84 6.78 4.08
N GLU A 36 -3.60 7.88 4.79
CA GLU A 36 -4.48 9.03 4.75
C GLU A 36 -4.56 9.61 3.33
N HIS A 37 -5.79 9.90 2.89
CA HIS A 37 -5.99 10.50 1.58
C HIS A 37 -5.50 11.93 1.58
N SER A 38 -4.88 12.39 0.49
CA SER A 38 -4.46 13.79 0.32
C SER A 38 -5.61 14.82 0.38
N TYR A 39 -6.87 14.38 0.25
CA TYR A 39 -8.07 15.23 0.37
C TYR A 39 -8.83 14.98 1.68
N SER A 40 -8.20 14.31 2.64
CA SER A 40 -8.70 14.19 4.00
C SER A 40 -8.70 15.57 4.64
N LEU A 41 -9.89 16.06 4.96
CA LEU A 41 -10.10 17.35 5.63
C LEU A 41 -10.86 17.11 6.93
N PRO A 42 -10.77 18.00 7.93
CA PRO A 42 -11.57 17.87 9.16
C PRO A 42 -13.08 17.75 8.91
N SER A 43 -13.59 18.43 7.88
CA SER A 43 -15.00 18.39 7.46
C SER A 43 -15.36 17.18 6.61
N ARG A 44 -14.37 16.47 6.06
CA ARG A 44 -14.55 15.28 5.22
C ARG A 44 -13.33 14.35 5.39
N PRO A 45 -13.22 13.64 6.51
CA PRO A 45 -12.07 12.78 6.77
C PRO A 45 -12.11 11.58 5.83
N ILE A 46 -10.98 11.24 5.21
CA ILE A 46 -10.86 10.08 4.32
C ILE A 46 -9.59 9.34 4.69
N ALA A 47 -9.75 8.19 5.35
CA ALA A 47 -8.66 7.46 5.97
C ALA A 47 -7.79 8.34 6.90
N HIS A 48 -8.42 9.31 7.58
CA HIS A 48 -7.72 10.17 8.53
C HIS A 48 -7.05 9.34 9.64
N GLY A 49 -5.80 9.67 9.96
CA GLY A 49 -5.02 8.95 10.96
C GLY A 49 -4.51 7.58 10.52
N ARG A 50 -4.62 7.24 9.23
CA ARG A 50 -4.04 6.03 8.64
C ARG A 50 -2.69 6.34 7.99
N PRO A 51 -1.69 5.45 8.05
CA PRO A 51 -1.73 4.14 8.69
C PRO A 51 -1.78 4.24 10.23
N ASP A 52 -2.63 3.41 10.84
CA ASP A 52 -2.72 3.25 12.28
C ASP A 52 -1.87 2.05 12.77
N ALA A 53 -1.94 1.74 14.06
CA ALA A 53 -1.18 0.63 14.64
C ALA A 53 -1.51 -0.73 14.00
N ASN A 54 -2.75 -0.95 13.58
CA ASN A 54 -3.17 -2.20 12.93
C ASN A 54 -2.66 -2.28 11.50
N ASP A 55 -2.65 -1.16 10.75
CA ASP A 55 -2.04 -1.12 9.41
C ASP A 55 -0.54 -1.43 9.46
N ILE A 56 0.14 -0.83 10.44
CA ILE A 56 1.56 -1.04 10.64
C ILE A 56 1.82 -2.50 11.03
N ALA A 57 0.98 -3.10 11.88
CA ALA A 57 1.06 -4.52 12.22
C ALA A 57 0.87 -5.40 10.97
N ALA A 58 -0.16 -5.16 10.17
CA ALA A 58 -0.42 -5.90 8.94
C ALA A 58 0.74 -5.80 7.93
N ALA A 59 1.34 -4.61 7.76
CA ALA A 59 2.51 -4.42 6.90
C ALA A 59 3.74 -5.18 7.41
N LYS A 60 3.95 -5.22 8.73
CA LYS A 60 5.03 -5.98 9.36
C LYS A 60 4.83 -7.49 9.20
N ASP A 61 3.61 -7.98 9.45
CA ASP A 61 3.25 -9.39 9.34
C ASP A 61 3.39 -9.88 7.89
N PHE A 62 2.96 -9.06 6.93
CA PHE A 62 3.20 -9.33 5.51
C PHE A 62 4.70 -9.44 5.19
N GLY A 63 5.50 -8.48 5.66
CA GLY A 63 6.96 -8.53 5.50
C GLY A 63 7.61 -9.77 6.13
N ALA A 64 7.09 -10.22 7.27
CA ALA A 64 7.55 -11.42 7.96
C ALA A 64 7.22 -12.70 7.17
N GLN A 65 6.06 -12.77 6.51
CA GLN A 65 5.67 -13.91 5.68
C GLN A 65 6.54 -14.07 4.41
N ILE A 66 7.15 -12.99 3.93
CA ILE A 66 8.01 -13.01 2.74
C ILE A 66 9.44 -13.45 3.10
N LYS A 67 9.90 -13.13 4.30
CA LYS A 67 11.22 -13.55 4.78
C LYS A 67 11.23 -15.08 4.96
N LYS A 68 12.06 -15.76 4.18
CA LYS A 68 12.56 -17.10 4.51
C LYS A 68 13.66 -17.00 5.55
#